data_AF-A0A662EDN0-F1
#
_entry.id   AF-A0A662EDN0-F1
#
_cell.length_a   1.000
_cell.length_b   1.000
_cell.length_c   1.000
_cell.angle_alpha   90.00
_cell.angle_beta   90.00
_cell.angle_gamma   90.00
#
_symmetry.space_group_name_H-M   'P 1'
#
loop_
_entity.id
_entity.type
_entity.pdbx_description
1 polymer ?
#
loop_
_entity_poly.entity_id
_entity_poly.type
_entity_poly.pdbx_seq_one_letter_code
_entity_poly.pdbx_strand_id
1 'polypeptide(L)'
;ISLECPFRIRKPKGVDKTAFESLMIALFYVSPLIILGAESAEDLEPFKVFAIKTKTREDGRTRKLHLRVCDYSVIDWYPKLVELGKSGELQKRLELVREDGEKRFWRLKPYEGKERIVYYDLLQQVKDPPHEALYNVVPGYILEF
;
A
#
# COMPACT_ATOMS: atom_id res chain seq x y z
N ILE A 1 21.28 -16.31 -16.87
CA ILE A 1 20.11 -16.63 -16.00
C ILE A 1 18.89 -15.99 -16.63
N SER A 2 18.09 -16.76 -17.37
CA SER A 2 16.77 -16.31 -17.83
C SER A 2 15.79 -16.55 -16.70
N LEU A 3 15.38 -15.48 -16.02
CA LEU A 3 14.26 -15.57 -15.08
C LEU A 3 12.98 -15.65 -15.93
N GLU A 4 12.50 -16.87 -16.16
CA GLU A 4 11.14 -17.06 -16.68
C GLU A 4 10.17 -16.62 -15.58
N CYS A 5 9.51 -15.48 -15.80
CA CYS A 5 8.41 -15.05 -14.95
C CYS A 5 7.16 -15.82 -15.40
N PRO A 6 6.55 -16.66 -14.55
CA PRO A 6 5.46 -17.56 -14.94
C PRO A 6 4.16 -16.84 -15.31
N PHE A 7 4.13 -15.51 -15.19
CA PHE A 7 2.97 -14.70 -15.48
C PHE A 7 3.35 -13.32 -16.01
N ARG A 8 2.41 -12.69 -16.73
CA ARG A 8 2.57 -11.34 -17.27
C ARG A 8 1.47 -10.43 -16.75
N ILE A 9 1.85 -9.46 -15.94
CA ILE A 9 0.94 -8.45 -15.42
C ILE A 9 1.01 -7.24 -16.36
N ARG A 10 -0.14 -6.81 -16.87
CA ARG A 10 -0.23 -5.61 -17.71
C ARG A 10 -0.52 -4.41 -16.82
N LYS A 11 0.28 -3.36 -16.96
CA LYS A 11 -0.01 -2.06 -16.37
C LYS A 11 -1.38 -1.57 -16.86
N PRO A 12 -2.27 -1.09 -15.98
CA PRO A 12 -3.50 -0.43 -16.39
C PRO A 12 -3.24 0.80 -17.29
N LYS A 13 -4.25 1.18 -18.09
CA LYS A 13 -4.21 2.43 -18.86
C LYS A 13 -4.23 3.62 -17.89
N GLY A 14 -3.49 4.68 -18.20
CA GLY A 14 -3.49 5.93 -17.40
C GLY A 14 -2.60 5.92 -16.15
N VAL A 15 -2.10 4.76 -15.72
CA VAL A 15 -1.15 4.66 -14.58
C VAL A 15 0.27 4.87 -15.09
N ASP A 16 1.12 5.63 -14.39
CA ASP A 16 2.54 5.75 -14.74
C ASP A 16 3.28 4.41 -14.67
N LYS A 17 4.25 4.20 -15.57
CA LYS A 17 5.00 2.94 -15.62
C LYS A 17 5.86 2.73 -14.38
N THR A 18 6.59 3.74 -13.96
CA THR A 18 7.50 3.66 -12.83
C THR A 18 6.73 3.54 -11.52
N ALA A 19 5.62 4.24 -11.37
CA ALA A 19 4.72 4.09 -10.23
C ALA A 19 4.21 2.65 -10.12
N PHE A 20 3.71 2.08 -11.23
CA PHE A 20 3.23 0.70 -11.27
C PHE A 20 4.33 -0.31 -10.93
N GLU A 21 5.50 -0.19 -11.53
CA GLU A 21 6.64 -1.08 -11.25
C GLU A 21 7.08 -1.01 -9.79
N SER A 22 7.05 0.19 -9.19
CA SER A 22 7.39 0.38 -7.77
C SER A 22 6.39 -0.30 -6.84
N LEU A 23 5.08 -0.15 -7.11
CA LEU A 23 4.03 -0.85 -6.37
C LEU A 23 4.18 -2.37 -6.49
N MET A 24 4.46 -2.86 -7.71
CA MET A 24 4.67 -4.29 -7.96
C MET A 24 5.85 -4.83 -7.14
N ILE A 25 6.99 -4.16 -7.16
CA ILE A 25 8.17 -4.55 -6.37
C ILE A 25 7.81 -4.57 -4.88
N ALA A 26 7.15 -3.54 -4.37
CA ALA A 26 6.76 -3.47 -2.97
C ALA A 26 5.85 -4.63 -2.55
N LEU A 27 4.91 -5.03 -3.41
CA LEU A 27 4.04 -6.20 -3.19
C LEU A 27 4.83 -7.52 -3.18
N PHE A 28 5.78 -7.70 -4.10
CA PHE A 28 6.58 -8.92 -4.19
C PHE A 28 7.54 -9.10 -3.02
N TYR A 29 8.13 -8.01 -2.54
CA TYR A 29 9.06 -8.03 -1.41
C TYR A 29 8.38 -7.80 -0.06
N VAL A 30 7.05 -7.69 -0.03
CA VAL A 30 6.26 -7.54 1.20
C VAL A 30 6.79 -6.34 2.01
N SER A 31 7.07 -5.24 1.31
CA SER A 31 7.71 -4.04 1.86
C SER A 31 6.80 -2.82 1.70
N PRO A 32 6.85 -1.84 2.63
CA PRO A 32 6.19 -0.56 2.42
C PRO A 32 6.69 0.16 1.17
N LEU A 33 5.82 0.96 0.57
CA LEU A 33 6.18 1.86 -0.51
C LEU A 33 6.58 3.22 0.05
N ILE A 34 7.76 3.73 -0.30
CA ILE A 34 8.16 5.10 0.05
C ILE A 34 7.83 6.00 -1.13
N ILE A 35 6.94 6.96 -0.90
CA ILE A 35 6.47 7.90 -1.93
C ILE A 35 7.08 9.27 -1.62
N LEU A 36 7.76 9.88 -2.59
CA LEU A 36 8.39 11.18 -2.40
C LEU A 36 7.49 12.27 -3.01
N GLY A 37 6.98 13.16 -2.17
CA GLY A 37 5.99 14.18 -2.54
C GLY A 37 4.57 13.61 -2.66
N ALA A 38 3.57 14.43 -2.34
CA ALA A 38 2.17 14.01 -2.46
C ALA A 38 1.74 13.83 -3.92
N GLU A 39 2.30 14.60 -4.86
CA GLU A 39 1.98 14.46 -6.28
C GLU A 39 2.32 13.06 -6.82
N SER A 40 3.39 12.43 -6.32
CA SER A 40 3.80 11.08 -6.73
C SER A 40 2.80 10.00 -6.32
N ALA A 41 1.88 10.30 -5.39
CA ALA A 41 0.82 9.36 -5.00
C ALA A 41 -0.33 9.34 -6.01
N GLU A 42 -0.51 10.38 -6.83
CA GLU A 42 -1.62 10.51 -7.78
C GLU A 42 -1.61 9.40 -8.84
N ASP A 43 -0.41 8.98 -9.29
CA ASP A 43 -0.25 7.89 -10.26
C ASP A 43 -0.73 6.53 -9.74
N LEU A 44 -0.83 6.38 -8.41
CA LEU A 44 -1.25 5.15 -7.73
C LEU A 44 -2.68 5.21 -7.21
N GLU A 45 -3.40 6.32 -7.45
CA GLU A 45 -4.78 6.52 -7.01
C GLU A 45 -5.71 5.34 -7.35
N PRO A 46 -5.65 4.70 -8.54
CA PRO A 46 -6.53 3.58 -8.87
C PRO A 46 -6.38 2.33 -7.98
N PHE A 47 -5.29 2.23 -7.22
CA PHE A 47 -5.04 1.10 -6.31
C PHE A 47 -5.28 1.48 -4.84
N LYS A 48 -5.58 2.75 -4.55
CA LYS A 48 -5.74 3.24 -3.19
C LYS A 48 -7.02 2.70 -2.55
N VAL A 49 -6.88 2.14 -1.36
CA VAL A 49 -8.03 1.56 -0.62
C VAL A 49 -8.36 2.30 0.66
N PHE A 50 -7.34 2.90 1.27
CA PHE A 50 -7.47 3.63 2.53
C PHE A 50 -6.32 4.63 2.64
N ALA A 51 -6.58 5.78 3.27
CA ALA A 51 -5.55 6.77 3.52
C ALA A 51 -5.79 7.49 4.85
N ILE A 52 -4.68 7.89 5.46
CA ILE A 52 -4.64 8.70 6.68
C ILE A 52 -4.07 10.05 6.30
N LYS A 53 -4.86 11.08 6.59
CA LYS A 53 -4.51 12.47 6.34
C LYS A 53 -3.97 13.12 7.60
N THR A 54 -3.05 14.07 7.44
CA THR A 54 -2.56 14.90 8.54
C THR A 54 -2.21 16.31 8.07
N LYS A 55 -2.48 17.31 8.91
CA LYS A 55 -2.01 18.70 8.75
C LYS A 55 -0.61 18.89 9.36
N THR A 56 -0.17 17.95 10.20
CA THR A 56 1.04 18.09 10.99
C THR A 56 2.28 17.85 10.15
N ARG A 57 3.22 18.79 10.18
CA ARG A 57 4.57 18.54 9.67
C ARG A 57 5.33 17.72 10.71
N GLU A 58 5.79 16.55 10.31
CA GLU A 58 6.46 15.61 11.20
C GLU A 58 7.96 15.89 11.26
N ASP A 59 8.58 15.73 12.42
CA ASP A 59 10.04 15.81 12.55
C ASP A 59 10.72 14.50 12.05
N GLY A 60 12.04 14.52 11.90
CA GLY A 60 12.77 13.35 11.39
C GLY A 60 12.60 12.09 12.25
N ARG A 61 12.38 12.24 13.56
CA ARG A 61 12.16 11.12 14.49
C ARG A 61 10.80 10.47 14.28
N THR A 62 9.76 11.27 14.14
CA THR A 62 8.37 10.82 13.93
C THR A 62 8.23 10.15 12.57
N ARG A 63 8.88 10.70 11.52
CA ARG A 63 8.90 10.04 10.20
C ARG A 63 9.50 8.64 10.25
N LYS A 64 10.65 8.48 10.93
CA LYS A 64 11.28 7.15 11.12
C LYS A 64 10.40 6.18 11.91
N LEU A 65 9.66 6.69 12.90
CA LEU A 65 8.70 5.87 13.63
C LEU A 65 7.60 5.35 12.70
N HIS A 66 6.99 6.22 11.89
CA HIS A 66 5.90 5.81 10.99
C HIS A 66 6.35 4.87 9.89
N LEU A 67 7.53 5.09 9.31
CA LEU A 67 8.14 4.13 8.38
C LEU A 67 8.24 2.72 9.00
N ARG A 68 8.73 2.63 10.24
CA ARG A 68 8.81 1.35 10.97
C ARG A 68 7.43 0.73 11.23
N VAL A 69 6.43 1.57 11.50
CA VAL A 69 5.05 1.10 11.72
C VAL A 69 4.44 0.58 10.41
N CYS A 70 4.76 1.18 9.26
CA CYS A 70 4.39 0.64 7.94
C CYS A 70 4.98 -0.76 7.74
N ASP A 71 6.26 -0.99 8.08
CA ASP A 71 6.86 -2.33 7.98
C ASP A 71 6.09 -3.37 8.81
N TYR A 72 5.73 -3.01 10.05
CA TYR A 72 4.96 -3.90 10.92
C TYR A 72 3.54 -4.17 10.43
N SER A 73 2.90 -3.19 9.77
CA SER A 73 1.58 -3.38 9.17
C SER A 73 1.57 -4.51 8.15
N VAL A 74 2.58 -4.55 7.27
CA VAL A 74 2.65 -5.60 6.24
C VAL A 74 2.86 -6.97 6.86
N ILE A 75 3.84 -7.08 7.77
CA ILE A 75 4.24 -8.38 8.35
C ILE A 75 3.11 -9.00 9.17
N ASP A 76 2.43 -8.21 9.99
CA ASP A 76 1.45 -8.72 10.95
C ASP A 76 0.18 -9.28 10.26
N TRP A 77 -0.17 -8.75 9.08
CA TRP A 77 -1.43 -9.09 8.41
C TRP A 77 -1.26 -9.86 7.10
N TYR A 78 -0.02 -9.99 6.59
CA TYR A 78 0.26 -10.66 5.32
C TYR A 78 -0.48 -12.00 5.15
N PRO A 79 -0.40 -12.97 6.10
CA PRO A 79 -1.07 -14.25 5.92
C PRO A 79 -2.59 -14.10 5.79
N LYS A 80 -3.19 -13.19 6.57
CA LYS A 80 -4.64 -12.99 6.58
C LYS A 80 -5.13 -12.27 5.32
N LEU A 81 -4.37 -11.29 4.82
CA LEU A 81 -4.68 -10.61 3.56
C LEU A 81 -4.65 -11.57 2.37
N VAL A 82 -3.67 -12.49 2.34
CA VAL A 82 -3.58 -13.54 1.32
C VAL A 82 -4.75 -14.50 1.42
N GLU A 83 -5.13 -14.94 2.62
CA GLU A 83 -6.29 -15.81 2.85
C GLU A 83 -7.59 -15.16 2.34
N LEU A 84 -7.87 -13.91 2.76
CA LEU A 84 -9.06 -13.17 2.35
C LEU A 84 -9.09 -12.88 0.84
N GLY A 85 -7.91 -12.64 0.24
CA GLY A 85 -7.78 -12.48 -1.20
C GLY A 85 -8.14 -13.76 -1.97
N LYS A 86 -7.63 -14.91 -1.51
CA LYS A 86 -7.92 -16.23 -2.10
C LYS A 86 -9.38 -16.65 -1.91
N SER A 87 -10.02 -16.28 -0.80
CA SER A 87 -11.44 -16.58 -0.54
C SER A 87 -12.41 -15.64 -1.27
N GLY A 88 -11.92 -14.54 -1.85
CA GLY A 88 -12.75 -13.51 -2.50
C GLY A 88 -13.50 -12.61 -1.52
N GLU A 89 -13.14 -12.62 -0.23
CA GLU A 89 -13.77 -11.82 0.83
C GLU A 89 -13.25 -10.37 0.85
N LEU A 90 -13.42 -9.68 -0.28
CA LEU A 90 -12.88 -8.33 -0.50
C LEU A 90 -13.34 -7.32 0.57
N GLN A 91 -14.58 -7.40 1.02
CA GLN A 91 -15.10 -6.47 2.02
C GLN A 91 -14.38 -6.59 3.36
N LYS A 92 -14.18 -7.82 3.87
CA LYS A 92 -13.44 -8.06 5.11
C LYS A 92 -11.98 -7.64 4.99
N ARG A 93 -11.40 -7.81 3.81
CA ARG A 93 -10.04 -7.36 3.50
C ARG A 93 -9.91 -5.84 3.59
N LEU A 94 -10.87 -5.09 3.03
CA LEU A 94 -10.89 -3.62 3.13
C LEU A 94 -11.11 -3.13 4.56
N GLU A 95 -11.98 -3.80 5.31
CA GLU A 95 -12.21 -3.51 6.73
C GLU A 95 -10.95 -3.70 7.56
N LEU A 96 -10.24 -4.82 7.36
CA LEU A 96 -8.99 -5.11 8.04
C LEU A 96 -7.93 -4.02 7.81
N VAL A 97 -7.79 -3.57 6.56
CA VAL A 97 -6.85 -2.49 6.20
C VAL A 97 -7.19 -1.18 6.89
N ARG A 98 -8.49 -0.82 6.92
CA ARG A 98 -8.96 0.40 7.58
C ARG A 98 -8.71 0.34 9.09
N GLU A 99 -9.08 -0.76 9.73
CA GLU A 99 -8.88 -0.97 11.17
C GLU A 99 -7.39 -0.93 11.54
N ASP A 100 -6.55 -1.55 10.73
CA ASP A 100 -5.11 -1.52 10.90
C ASP A 100 -4.57 -0.08 10.88
N GLY A 101 -4.93 0.68 9.85
CA GLY A 101 -4.45 2.03 9.70
C GLY A 101 -4.91 2.94 10.85
N GLU A 102 -6.19 2.88 11.21
CA GLU A 102 -6.74 3.65 12.33
C GLU A 102 -6.07 3.30 13.67
N LYS A 103 -5.78 2.01 13.90
CA LYS A 103 -5.15 1.54 15.13
C LYS A 103 -3.66 1.85 15.19
N ARG A 104 -2.91 1.65 14.11
CA ARG A 104 -1.44 1.82 14.10
C ARG A 104 -1.01 3.27 14.06
N PHE A 105 -1.72 4.08 13.28
CA PHE A 105 -1.36 5.46 13.03
C PHE A 105 -2.28 6.44 13.75
N TRP A 106 -2.88 6.03 14.86
CA TRP A 106 -3.74 6.88 15.70
C TRP A 106 -3.10 8.22 16.09
N ARG A 107 -1.76 8.30 16.11
CA ARG A 107 -0.97 9.51 16.40
C ARG A 107 -0.99 10.55 15.26
N LEU A 108 -1.39 10.17 14.05
CA LEU A 108 -1.52 11.09 12.91
C LEU A 108 -2.81 11.91 12.93
N LYS A 109 -3.71 11.66 13.91
CA LYS A 109 -4.90 12.47 14.14
C LYS A 109 -4.52 13.94 14.43
N PRO A 110 -5.30 14.92 13.93
CA PRO A 110 -6.57 14.77 13.24
C PRO A 110 -6.43 14.36 11.76
N TYR A 111 -7.40 13.58 11.26
CA TYR A 111 -7.47 13.03 9.89
C TYR A 111 -7.84 14.07 8.81
N GLU A 112 -7.23 15.24 8.90
CA GLU A 112 -7.43 16.36 7.98
C GLU A 112 -6.11 16.70 7.30
N GLY A 113 -6.13 17.39 6.16
CA GLY A 113 -4.92 17.82 5.47
C GLY A 113 -4.47 16.84 4.38
N LYS A 114 -3.16 16.69 4.19
CA LYS A 114 -2.58 15.89 3.11
C LYS A 114 -2.49 14.42 3.51
N GLU A 115 -2.61 13.53 2.53
CA GLU A 115 -2.37 12.11 2.73
C GLU A 115 -0.91 11.89 3.17
N ARG A 116 -0.74 11.01 4.17
CA ARG A 116 0.57 10.69 4.74
C ARG A 116 0.83 9.20 4.75
N ILE A 117 -0.21 8.43 5.11
CA ILE A 117 -0.23 6.98 4.96
C ILE A 117 -1.29 6.65 3.93
N VAL A 118 -0.96 5.77 3.01
CA VAL A 118 -1.89 5.26 2.00
C VAL A 118 -1.76 3.75 2.00
N TYR A 119 -2.82 3.01 1.72
CA TYR A 119 -2.77 1.58 1.50
C TYR A 119 -3.16 1.29 0.06
N TYR A 120 -2.38 0.45 -0.61
CA TYR A 120 -2.57 0.07 -2.00
C TYR A 120 -2.87 -1.42 -2.12
N ASP A 121 -3.89 -1.74 -2.91
CA ASP A 121 -4.35 -3.09 -3.18
C ASP A 121 -4.53 -3.32 -4.67
N LEU A 122 -3.76 -4.28 -5.21
CA LEU A 122 -3.81 -4.59 -6.63
C LEU A 122 -5.09 -5.35 -7.03
N LEU A 123 -5.75 -6.03 -6.09
CA LEU A 123 -6.96 -6.83 -6.38
C LEU A 123 -8.13 -5.97 -6.84
N GLN A 124 -8.15 -4.68 -6.50
CA GLN A 124 -9.16 -3.77 -7.04
C GLN A 124 -9.12 -3.68 -8.58
N GLN A 125 -7.96 -3.95 -9.18
CA GLN A 125 -7.71 -3.83 -10.61
C GLN A 125 -7.45 -5.17 -11.29
N VAL A 126 -7.29 -6.26 -10.54
CA VAL A 126 -6.93 -7.59 -11.05
C VAL A 126 -7.91 -8.64 -10.54
N LYS A 127 -8.72 -9.19 -11.45
CA LYS A 127 -9.75 -10.19 -11.13
C LYS A 127 -9.20 -11.59 -10.86
N ASP A 128 -8.14 -11.95 -11.58
CA ASP A 128 -7.50 -13.28 -11.50
C ASP A 128 -5.99 -13.08 -11.33
N PRO A 129 -5.53 -12.90 -10.08
CA PRO A 129 -4.13 -12.61 -9.80
C PRO A 129 -3.28 -13.87 -10.00
N PRO A 130 -2.27 -13.83 -10.89
CA PRO A 130 -1.47 -15.01 -11.20
C PRO A 130 -0.45 -15.42 -10.11
N HIS A 131 -0.31 -14.63 -9.03
CA HIS A 131 0.64 -14.89 -7.96
C HIS A 131 0.10 -14.40 -6.61
N GLU A 132 0.42 -15.11 -5.53
CA GLU A 132 -0.18 -14.80 -4.22
C GLU A 132 0.26 -13.47 -3.62
N ALA A 133 1.45 -12.99 -3.97
CA ALA A 133 1.92 -11.66 -3.59
C ALA A 133 1.01 -10.53 -4.08
N LEU A 134 0.17 -10.78 -5.09
CA LEU A 134 -0.81 -9.79 -5.57
C LEU A 134 -2.07 -9.75 -4.69
N TYR A 135 -2.24 -10.72 -3.79
CA TYR A 135 -3.19 -10.64 -2.69
C TYR A 135 -2.64 -9.84 -1.51
N ASN A 136 -1.47 -9.21 -1.59
CA ASN A 136 -1.00 -8.31 -0.54
C ASN A 136 -1.68 -6.94 -0.61
N VAL A 137 -1.62 -6.23 0.51
CA VAL A 137 -1.87 -4.79 0.58
C VAL A 137 -0.60 -4.14 1.09
N VAL A 138 -0.14 -3.09 0.42
CA VAL A 138 1.10 -2.39 0.79
C VAL A 138 0.76 -1.02 1.35
N PRO A 139 1.20 -0.68 2.57
CA PRO A 139 1.20 0.68 3.06
C PRO A 139 2.27 1.49 2.33
N GLY A 140 1.87 2.62 1.77
CA GLY A 140 2.72 3.69 1.32
C GLY A 140 2.90 4.75 2.39
N TYR A 141 4.12 5.25 2.57
CA TYR A 141 4.41 6.44 3.35
C TYR A 141 4.84 7.58 2.44
N ILE A 142 4.09 8.68 2.46
CA ILE A 142 4.37 9.87 1.68
C ILE A 142 5.37 10.74 2.47
N LEU A 143 6.57 10.94 1.93
CA LEU A 143 7.61 11.81 2.44
C LEU A 143 7.51 13.17 1.74
N GLU A 144 7.29 14.22 2.51
CA GLU A 144 7.34 15.61 2.04
C GLU A 144 8.59 16.26 2.64
N PHE A 145 9.43 16.89 1.81
CA PHE A 145 10.67 17.56 2.23
C PHE A 145 10.44 19.06 2.46
#